data_AF-A0AB36YV37-F1
#
_entry.id   AF-A0AB36YV37-F1
#
_cell.length_a   1.000
_cell.length_b   1.000
_cell.length_c   1.000
_cell.angle_alpha   90.00
_cell.angle_beta   90.00
_cell.angle_gamma   90.00
#
_symmetry.space_group_name_H-M   'P 1'
#
loop_
_entity.id
_entity.type
_entity.pdbx_description
1 polymer ?
#
loop_
_entity_poly.entity_id
_entity_poly.type
_entity_poly.pdbx_seq_one_letter_code
_entity_poly.pdbx_strand_id
1 'polypeptide(L)'
;MTEANRTITLEVKEQEFDFTLTPQDITKYFNGTTQANKVAPAHNLLMSTVKQEQKASLKPFLANPVYTMTLASALVEEYAPDLGVIVKKSSSTLTA
;
A
#
# COMPACT_ATOMS: atom_id res chain seq x y z
N MET A 1 4.68 15.51 18.31
CA MET A 1 5.18 14.87 17.08
C MET A 1 4.47 13.52 16.99
N THR A 2 3.44 13.38 16.17
CA THR A 2 2.56 12.21 16.23
C THR A 2 3.29 11.00 15.66
N GLU A 3 3.48 9.98 16.49
CA GLU A 3 4.32 8.77 16.36
C GLU A 3 4.03 7.85 15.16
N ALA A 4 3.31 8.29 14.12
CA ALA A 4 2.72 7.38 13.14
C ALA A 4 2.86 7.78 11.66
N ASN A 5 3.61 8.84 11.34
CA ASN A 5 3.91 9.15 9.94
C ASN A 5 5.16 8.35 9.51
N ARG A 6 5.00 7.40 8.57
CA ARG A 6 6.11 6.61 8.04
C ARG A 6 6.35 6.94 6.59
N THR A 7 7.61 7.15 6.23
CA THR A 7 8.03 7.30 4.84
C THR A 7 8.56 5.95 4.35
N ILE A 8 8.00 5.46 3.26
CA ILE A 8 8.32 4.17 2.64
C ILE A 8 8.73 4.47 1.20
N THR A 9 9.87 3.96 0.77
CA THR A 9 10.34 4.08 -0.61
C THR A 9 10.08 2.76 -1.33
N LEU A 10 9.36 2.81 -2.44
CA LEU A 10 9.11 1.66 -3.30
C LEU A 10 9.79 1.86 -4.65
N GLU A 11 10.47 0.82 -5.12
CA GLU A 11 11.02 0.77 -6.47
C GLU A 11 10.00 0.15 -7.42
N VAL A 12 9.72 0.85 -8.52
CA VAL A 12 8.85 0.38 -9.60
C VAL A 12 9.66 0.38 -10.89
N LYS A 13 10.08 -0.81 -11.32
CA LYS A 13 10.99 -1.03 -12.45
C LYS A 13 12.38 -0.41 -12.21
N GLU A 14 12.56 0.84 -12.62
CA GLU A 14 13.83 1.59 -12.56
C GLU A 14 13.60 2.98 -11.92
N GLN A 15 12.44 3.16 -11.26
CA GLN A 15 12.05 4.43 -10.66
C GLN A 15 11.68 4.22 -9.19
N GLU A 16 12.23 5.07 -8.33
CA GLU A 16 11.93 5.08 -6.91
C GLU A 16 10.83 6.11 -6.61
N PHE A 17 9.91 5.71 -5.74
CA PHE A 17 8.79 6.53 -5.30
C PHE A 17 8.74 6.54 -3.78
N ASP A 18 8.71 7.75 -3.21
CA ASP A 18 8.63 7.96 -1.78
C ASP A 18 7.18 8.24 -1.39
N PHE A 19 6.68 7.46 -0.44
CA PHE A 19 5.33 7.57 0.09
C PHE A 19 5.38 7.92 1.56
N THR A 20 4.74 9.01 1.95
CA THR A 20 4.55 9.36 3.36
C THR A 20 3.13 8.98 3.76
N LEU A 21 3.01 7.95 4.60
CA LEU A 21 1.72 7.44 5.06
C LEU A 21 1.44 7.88 6.48
N THR A 22 0.17 8.18 6.74
CA THR A 22 -0.37 8.42 8.08
C THR A 22 -1.38 7.32 8.44
N PRO A 23 -1.73 7.12 9.73
CA PRO A 23 -2.79 6.19 10.12
C PRO A 23 -4.12 6.48 9.43
N GLN A 24 -4.41 7.77 9.22
CA GLN A 24 -5.65 8.20 8.58
C GLN A 24 -5.74 7.76 7.12
N ASP A 25 -4.62 7.79 6.38
CA ASP A 25 -4.57 7.31 5.00
C ASP A 25 -4.90 5.80 4.93
N ILE A 26 -4.34 5.02 5.85
CA ILE A 26 -4.58 3.58 5.94
C ILE A 26 -6.02 3.27 6.32
N THR A 27 -6.55 3.93 7.37
CA THR A 27 -7.96 3.77 7.76
C THR A 27 -8.90 4.15 6.61
N LYS A 28 -8.61 5.22 5.87
CA LYS A 28 -9.39 5.63 4.71
C LYS A 28 -9.33 4.60 3.57
N TYR A 29 -8.17 4.01 3.32
CA TYR A 29 -8.01 2.93 2.34
C TYR A 29 -8.87 1.71 2.69
N PHE A 30 -8.79 1.22 3.93
CA PHE A 30 -9.58 0.07 4.36
C PHE A 30 -11.09 0.34 4.33
N ASN A 31 -11.54 1.49 4.86
CA ASN A 31 -12.96 1.85 4.88
C ASN A 31 -13.52 2.11 3.47
N GLY A 32 -12.68 2.54 2.52
CA GLY A 32 -13.08 2.73 1.13
C GLY A 32 -13.10 1.45 0.31
N THR A 33 -12.46 0.37 0.77
CA THR A 33 -12.37 -0.89 0.06
C THR A 33 -13.66 -1.70 0.24
N THR A 34 -14.34 -1.96 -0.87
CA THR A 34 -15.58 -2.77 -0.89
C THR A 34 -15.43 -3.93 -1.86
N GLN A 35 -16.38 -4.88 -1.86
CA GLN A 35 -16.36 -5.99 -2.82
C GLN A 35 -16.39 -5.51 -4.28
N ALA A 36 -17.14 -4.44 -4.56
CA ALA A 36 -17.28 -3.88 -5.90
C ALA A 36 -16.17 -2.87 -6.26
N ASN A 37 -15.43 -2.34 -5.27
CA ASN A 37 -14.45 -1.28 -5.51
C ASN A 37 -13.22 -1.40 -4.62
N LYS A 38 -12.11 -1.86 -5.21
CA LYS A 38 -10.80 -1.99 -4.55
C LYS A 38 -9.71 -1.14 -5.20
N VAL A 39 -9.84 -0.89 -6.51
CA VAL A 39 -8.84 -0.15 -7.29
C VAL A 39 -8.87 1.34 -6.96
N ALA A 40 -10.06 1.95 -6.84
CA ALA A 40 -10.17 3.37 -6.52
C ALA A 40 -9.59 3.74 -5.14
N PRO A 41 -9.89 3.02 -4.04
CA PRO A 41 -9.25 3.32 -2.76
C PRO A 41 -7.73 3.10 -2.79
N ALA A 42 -7.23 2.07 -3.49
CA ALA A 42 -5.79 1.84 -3.67
C ALA A 42 -5.12 3.00 -4.44
N HIS A 43 -5.72 3.44 -5.54
CA HIS A 43 -5.24 4.58 -6.31
C HIS A 43 -5.22 5.87 -5.48
N ASN A 44 -6.28 6.10 -4.71
CA ASN A 44 -6.40 7.28 -3.86
C ASN A 44 -5.32 7.29 -2.77
N LEU A 45 -5.05 6.14 -2.14
CA LEU A 45 -3.97 5.98 -1.18
C LEU A 45 -2.62 6.35 -1.81
N LEU A 46 -2.27 5.73 -2.95
CA LEU A 46 -0.99 5.97 -3.63
C LEU A 46 -0.82 7.43 -4.07
N MET A 47 -1.88 8.06 -4.59
CA MET A 47 -1.84 9.46 -5.00
C MET A 47 -1.86 10.46 -3.85
N SER A 48 -2.42 10.10 -2.68
CA SER A 48 -2.40 10.99 -1.51
C SER A 48 -1.06 10.95 -0.78
N THR A 49 -0.40 9.79 -0.76
CA THR A 49 0.81 9.56 0.04
C THR A 49 2.11 9.75 -0.74
N VAL A 50 2.12 9.60 -2.07
CA VAL A 50 3.34 9.81 -2.87
C VAL A 50 3.81 11.26 -2.80
N LYS A 51 5.13 11.45 -2.80
CA LYS A 51 5.78 12.75 -2.92
C LYS A 51 5.21 13.53 -4.11
N GLN A 52 4.88 14.80 -3.89
CA GLN A 52 4.18 15.64 -4.86
C GLN A 52 4.89 15.70 -6.23
N GLU A 53 6.22 15.77 -6.22
CA GLU A 53 7.05 15.82 -7.42
C GLU A 53 6.99 14.52 -8.25
N GLN A 54 6.73 13.38 -7.60
CA GLN A 54 6.67 12.07 -8.24
C GLN A 54 5.25 11.68 -8.71
N LYS A 55 4.21 12.46 -8.38
CA LYS A 55 2.80 12.16 -8.74
C LYS A 55 2.60 11.96 -10.24
N ALA A 56 3.20 12.83 -11.05
CA ALA A 56 3.06 12.77 -12.51
C ALA A 56 3.69 11.48 -13.08
N SER A 57 4.83 11.07 -12.54
CA SER A 57 5.53 9.84 -12.93
C SER A 57 4.85 8.58 -12.42
N LEU A 58 4.17 8.63 -11.27
CA LEU A 58 3.45 7.48 -10.72
C LEU A 58 2.12 7.21 -11.46
N LYS A 59 1.42 8.27 -11.86
CA LYS A 59 0.10 8.21 -12.52
C LYS A 59 -0.02 7.21 -13.69
N PRO A 60 0.93 7.11 -14.65
CA PRO A 60 0.84 6.12 -15.73
C PRO A 60 0.89 4.67 -15.23
N PHE A 61 1.59 4.37 -14.14
CA PHE A 61 1.60 3.03 -13.55
C PHE A 61 0.25 2.67 -12.92
N LEU A 62 -0.45 3.66 -12.36
CA LEU A 62 -1.75 3.46 -11.72
C LEU A 62 -2.92 3.31 -12.71
N ALA A 63 -2.68 3.53 -14.01
CA ALA A 63 -3.67 3.22 -15.04
C ALA A 63 -3.94 1.71 -15.13
N ASN A 64 -2.98 0.88 -14.72
CA ASN A 64 -3.16 -0.56 -14.64
C ASN A 64 -3.67 -0.93 -13.23
N PRO A 65 -4.86 -1.55 -13.12
CA PRO A 65 -5.46 -1.89 -11.84
C PRO A 65 -4.62 -2.91 -11.05
N VAL A 66 -3.91 -3.81 -11.73
CA VAL A 66 -3.03 -4.80 -11.09
C VAL A 66 -1.85 -4.09 -10.43
N TYR A 67 -1.16 -3.21 -11.15
CA TYR A 67 -0.06 -2.41 -10.61
C TYR A 67 -0.50 -1.57 -9.41
N THR A 68 -1.67 -0.92 -9.52
CA THR A 68 -2.24 -0.11 -8.45
C THR A 68 -2.44 -0.93 -7.18
N MET A 69 -3.03 -2.12 -7.31
CA MET A 69 -3.27 -2.98 -6.16
C MET A 69 -1.99 -3.54 -5.56
N THR A 70 -1.01 -3.93 -6.39
CA THR A 70 0.29 -4.43 -5.93
C THR A 70 1.08 -3.38 -5.16
N LEU A 71 1.10 -2.13 -5.64
CA LEU A 71 1.79 -1.05 -4.94
C LEU A 71 1.10 -0.70 -3.61
N ALA A 72 -0.22 -0.64 -3.61
CA ALA A 72 -0.98 -0.37 -2.39
C ALA A 72 -0.82 -1.49 -1.36
N SER A 73 -0.78 -2.76 -1.78
CA SER A 73 -0.53 -3.88 -0.86
C SER A 73 0.87 -3.79 -0.26
N ALA A 74 1.90 -3.58 -1.08
CA ALA A 74 3.28 -3.44 -0.62
C ALA A 74 3.44 -2.30 0.40
N LEU A 75 2.80 -1.15 0.17
CA LEU A 75 2.80 -0.05 1.15
C LEU A 75 2.13 -0.42 2.47
N VAL A 76 0.99 -1.12 2.42
CA VAL A 76 0.26 -1.51 3.64
C VAL A 76 1.04 -2.56 4.42
N GLU A 77 1.71 -3.49 3.73
CA GLU A 77 2.58 -4.50 4.33
C GLU A 77 3.79 -3.87 5.02
N GLU A 78 4.49 -2.94 4.36
CA GLU A 78 5.63 -2.22 4.94
C GLU A 78 5.21 -1.22 6.04
N TYR A 79 4.04 -0.61 5.90
CA TYR A 79 3.51 0.30 6.91
C TYR A 79 3.06 -0.43 8.17
N ALA A 80 2.64 -1.70 8.04
CA ALA A 80 2.19 -2.52 9.16
C ALA A 80 3.19 -2.35 10.32
N PRO A 81 2.72 -1.93 11.51
CA PRO A 81 3.60 -1.82 12.64
C PRO A 81 4.21 -3.20 12.91
N ASP A 82 5.32 -3.25 13.65
CA ASP A 82 5.72 -4.47 14.34
C ASP A 82 4.64 -4.78 15.39
N LEU A 83 3.51 -5.33 14.94
CA LEU A 83 2.34 -5.65 15.76
C LEU A 83 2.55 -6.98 16.51
N GLY A 84 3.74 -7.59 16.41
CA GLY A 84 4.00 -8.96 16.87
C GLY A 84 3.14 -10.01 16.14
N VAL A 85 2.49 -9.66 15.01
CA VAL A 85 1.65 -10.56 14.23
C VAL A 85 2.56 -11.41 13.34
N ILE A 86 2.98 -12.57 13.87
CA ILE A 86 3.75 -13.56 13.13
C ILE A 86 2.78 -14.40 12.30
N VAL A 87 2.91 -14.35 10.97
CA VAL A 87 2.24 -15.30 10.08
C VAL A 87 2.85 -16.69 10.32
N LYS A 88 2.20 -17.52 11.15
CA LYS A 88 2.50 -18.94 11.17
C LYS A 88 1.93 -19.54 9.89
N LYS A 89 2.77 -20.17 9.06
CA LYS A 89 2.30 -21.03 7.96
C LYS A 89 1.20 -21.92 8.52
N SER A 90 0.00 -21.88 7.95
CA SER A 90 -0.97 -22.93 8.17
C SER A 90 -0.31 -24.23 7.68
N SER A 91 0.01 -25.11 8.62
CA SER A 91 0.48 -26.44 8.29
C SER A 91 -0.66 -27.15 7.56
N SER A 92 -0.64 -27.15 6.23
CA SER A 92 -1.32 -28.19 5.47
C SER A 92 -0.58 -29.50 5.72
N THR A 93 -0.79 -30.06 6.90
CA THR A 93 -0.62 -31.49 7.13
C THR A 93 -1.77 -32.16 6.39
N LEU A 94 -1.63 -32.27 5.06
CA LEU A 94 -2.46 -33.17 4.28
C LEU A 94 -1.98 -34.57 4.63
N THR A 95 -2.72 -35.22 5.53
CA THR A 95 -2.64 -36.63 5.81
C THR A 95 -2.72 -37.39 4.47
N ALA A 96 -1.66 -38.12 4.13
CA ALA A 96 -1.64 -39.13 3.09
C ALA A 96 -1.21 -40.45 3.74
#